data_AF-M4RQE5-F1
#
_entry.id   AF-M4RQE5-F1
#
_cell.length_a   1.000
_cell.length_b   1.000
_cell.length_c   1.000
_cell.angle_alpha   90.00
_cell.angle_beta   90.00
_cell.angle_gamma   90.00
#
_symmetry.space_group_name_H-M   'P 1'
#
loop_
_entity.id
_entity.type
_entity.pdbx_description
1 polymer ?
#
loop_
_entity_poly.entity_id
_entity_poly.type
_entity_poly.pdbx_seq_one_letter_code
_entity_poly.pdbx_strand_id
1 'polypeptide(L)'
;MTEPTTPPQHFEALRDFANDLLSHSGLQGPTFLWDRSIHDDAQSDDAEREDIPVAPPEEAKQTIDAPIRWYLRAMDSLSPTPQADGTDGINRTDMPTFYYSTGALSGVEAVVGNALMSTRWCDAAGNLATALITTSSFLGSIADREGEGLAYLKRLIDETRIYFDSVAQHADPVTGGQALSSIVSAACQDDFRFNPVQMVQLISCSLPFAQWDDTRVFVYDAIDRAQATMASVERDIRSNDKDDPAGNLMMDSEGNLVDVSAGGIREQFDMSMLMLRHDVLRMCGEDEQADHMLSEHSDIEPMADAYAAQLIRRGQWRQLRDFAGRVLADDPYQQMALIPPQLAPDEWHTILDLAQYELAQGR
;
A
#
# COMPACT_ATOMS: atom_id res chain seq x y z
N MET A 1 -22.99 15.55 -26.16
CA MET A 1 -22.20 15.21 -27.36
C MET A 1 -20.96 16.08 -27.31
N THR A 2 -19.87 15.53 -26.77
CA THR A 2 -18.55 16.16 -26.79
C THR A 2 -18.05 16.15 -28.23
N GLU A 3 -17.55 17.29 -28.71
CA GLU A 3 -16.89 17.35 -30.03
C GLU A 3 -15.71 16.36 -30.06
N PRO A 4 -15.46 15.67 -31.18
CA PRO A 4 -14.30 14.81 -31.29
C PRO A 4 -13.05 15.67 -31.18
N THR A 5 -12.26 15.45 -30.13
CA THR A 5 -10.95 16.06 -29.94
C THR A 5 -10.08 15.75 -31.15
N THR A 6 -9.45 16.78 -31.71
CA THR A 6 -8.52 16.56 -32.83
C THR A 6 -7.28 15.82 -32.31
N PRO A 7 -6.66 14.92 -33.10
CA PRO A 7 -5.49 14.15 -32.66
C PRO A 7 -4.38 14.98 -31.98
N PRO A 8 -4.06 16.22 -32.42
CA PRO A 8 -3.07 17.07 -31.73
C PRO A 8 -3.46 17.43 -30.29
N GLN A 9 -4.74 17.73 -30.03
CA GLN A 9 -5.22 18.10 -28.69
C GLN A 9 -5.20 16.91 -27.73
N HIS A 10 -5.45 15.71 -28.24
CA HIS A 10 -5.42 14.49 -27.46
C HIS A 10 -4.00 14.11 -27.03
N PHE A 11 -3.03 14.24 -27.94
CA PHE A 11 -1.61 14.03 -27.64
C PHE A 11 -1.03 15.06 -26.67
N GLU A 12 -1.51 16.30 -26.72
CA GLU A 12 -1.16 17.32 -25.72
C GLU A 12 -1.67 16.93 -24.33
N ALA A 13 -2.92 16.47 -24.22
CA ALA A 13 -3.48 16.00 -22.95
C ALA A 13 -2.73 14.78 -22.36
N LEU A 14 -2.28 13.84 -23.21
CA LEU A 14 -1.43 12.72 -22.77
C LEU A 14 -0.07 13.20 -22.23
N ARG A 15 0.51 14.23 -22.85
CA ARG A 15 1.77 14.82 -22.37
C ARG A 15 1.58 15.56 -21.06
N ASP A 16 0.49 16.30 -20.92
CA ASP A 16 0.15 17.00 -19.68
C ASP A 16 -0.08 15.99 -18.56
N PHE A 17 -0.82 14.92 -18.81
CA PHE A 17 -0.98 13.82 -17.86
C PHE A 17 0.35 13.20 -17.44
N ALA A 18 1.23 12.88 -18.41
CA ALA A 18 2.55 12.33 -18.11
C ALA A 18 3.41 13.29 -17.27
N ASN A 19 3.35 14.59 -17.55
CA ASN A 19 4.02 15.61 -16.74
C ASN A 19 3.44 15.66 -15.32
N ASP A 20 2.12 15.65 -15.19
CA ASP A 20 1.44 15.72 -13.90
C ASP A 20 1.77 14.47 -13.07
N LEU A 21 1.54 13.25 -13.59
CA LEU A 21 1.85 11.99 -12.92
C LEU A 21 3.26 11.95 -12.32
N LEU A 22 4.22 12.58 -13.01
CA LEU A 22 5.63 12.59 -12.63
C LEU A 22 6.03 13.79 -11.76
N SER A 23 5.24 14.85 -11.75
CA SER A 23 5.48 16.04 -10.93
C SER A 23 5.09 15.83 -9.48
N HIS A 24 4.17 14.91 -9.20
CA HIS A 24 3.71 14.62 -7.85
C HIS A 24 4.78 13.95 -6.98
N SER A 25 5.78 13.25 -7.52
CA SER A 25 6.84 12.66 -6.68
C SER A 25 7.87 13.71 -6.23
N GLY A 26 8.10 14.79 -6.98
CA GLY A 26 9.26 15.66 -6.73
C GLY A 26 10.62 14.99 -6.99
N LEU A 27 10.62 13.77 -7.55
CA LEU A 27 11.80 13.01 -7.97
C LEU A 27 11.95 13.07 -9.51
N GLN A 28 13.00 12.46 -10.05
CA GLN A 28 13.28 12.47 -11.50
C GLN A 28 12.42 11.48 -12.31
N GLY A 29 11.42 10.84 -11.69
CA GLY A 29 10.57 9.82 -12.30
C GLY A 29 9.36 9.44 -11.44
N PRO A 30 8.53 8.51 -11.94
CA PRO A 30 7.33 8.08 -11.23
C PRO A 30 7.72 7.29 -9.99
N THR A 31 6.75 7.16 -9.08
CA THR A 31 6.79 6.28 -7.91
C THR A 31 5.39 5.66 -7.73
N PHE A 32 5.29 4.57 -6.98
CA PHE A 32 4.04 3.81 -6.80
C PHE A 32 3.49 3.86 -5.36
N LEU A 33 4.40 3.74 -4.39
CA LEU A 33 4.16 3.65 -2.95
C LEU A 33 4.74 4.85 -2.19
N TRP A 34 5.24 5.87 -2.89
CA TRP A 34 5.62 7.13 -2.28
C TRP A 34 5.25 8.28 -3.21
N ASP A 35 4.93 9.43 -2.62
CA ASP A 35 4.55 10.65 -3.33
C ASP A 35 4.98 11.87 -2.51
N ARG A 36 5.21 13.03 -3.17
CA ARG A 36 5.62 14.26 -2.49
C ARG A 36 4.62 14.70 -1.44
N SER A 37 3.32 14.43 -1.64
CA SER A 37 2.28 14.74 -0.66
C SER A 37 2.58 14.16 0.72
N ILE A 38 3.14 12.95 0.81
CA ILE A 38 3.53 12.32 2.08
C ILE A 38 4.51 13.21 2.84
N HIS A 39 5.49 13.76 2.13
CA HIS A 39 6.49 14.63 2.72
C HIS A 39 5.95 16.02 3.05
N ASP A 40 5.10 16.58 2.19
CA ASP A 40 4.48 17.89 2.45
C ASP A 40 3.54 17.82 3.67
N ASP A 41 2.79 16.74 3.81
CA ASP A 41 1.95 16.46 4.98
C ASP A 41 2.81 16.25 6.24
N ALA A 42 3.91 15.50 6.14
CA ALA A 42 4.84 15.29 7.24
C ALA A 42 5.48 16.60 7.73
N GLN A 43 5.86 17.49 6.81
CA GLN A 43 6.37 18.81 7.15
C GLN A 43 5.31 19.69 7.82
N SER A 44 4.05 19.59 7.40
CA SER A 44 2.93 20.28 8.04
C SER A 44 2.74 19.79 9.48
N ASP A 45 2.74 18.47 9.70
CA ASP A 45 2.64 17.86 11.03
C ASP A 45 3.81 18.25 11.94
N ASP A 46 5.04 18.28 11.41
CA ASP A 46 6.25 18.60 12.16
C ASP A 46 6.21 20.00 12.78
N ALA A 47 5.42 20.93 12.21
CA ALA A 47 5.21 22.26 12.78
C ALA A 47 4.42 22.24 14.09
N GLU A 48 3.65 21.18 14.35
CA GLU A 48 2.81 21.01 15.53
C GLU A 48 3.29 19.90 16.47
N ARG A 49 4.26 19.07 16.05
CA ARG A 49 4.84 18.00 16.87
C ARG A 49 5.73 18.53 17.97
N GLU A 50 5.62 17.89 19.14
CA GLU A 50 6.33 18.29 20.35
C GLU A 50 6.98 17.07 21.02
N ASP A 51 7.97 17.28 21.89
CA ASP A 51 8.48 16.22 22.79
C ASP A 51 7.49 15.97 23.94
N ILE A 52 6.35 15.38 23.59
CA ILE A 52 5.31 14.99 24.53
C ILE A 52 5.35 13.49 24.80
N PRO A 53 5.10 13.05 26.03
CA PRO A 53 4.96 11.64 26.34
C PRO A 53 3.81 11.02 25.54
N VAL A 54 4.02 9.78 25.11
CA VAL A 54 2.93 8.94 24.63
C VAL A 54 2.49 7.97 25.73
N ALA A 55 1.27 7.45 25.61
CA ALA A 55 0.78 6.41 26.52
C ALA A 55 1.77 5.23 26.58
N PRO A 56 2.15 4.73 27.78
CA PRO A 56 2.97 3.53 27.92
C PRO A 56 2.31 2.32 27.23
N PRO A 57 3.08 1.32 26.74
CA PRO A 57 2.54 0.23 25.91
C PRO A 57 1.32 -0.50 26.49
N GLU A 58 1.36 -0.82 27.79
CA GLU A 58 0.23 -1.48 28.46
C GLU A 58 -1.01 -0.59 28.58
N GLU A 59 -0.83 0.71 28.80
CA GLU A 59 -1.92 1.68 28.90
C GLU A 59 -2.52 1.97 27.51
N ALA A 60 -1.66 2.11 26.50
CA ALA A 60 -2.06 2.24 25.10
C ALA A 60 -2.92 1.05 24.67
N LYS A 61 -2.44 -0.18 24.93
CA LYS A 61 -3.20 -1.40 24.63
C LYS A 61 -4.52 -1.47 25.37
N GLN A 62 -4.54 -1.17 26.68
CA GLN A 62 -5.79 -1.16 27.45
C GLN A 62 -6.81 -0.14 26.92
N THR A 63 -6.33 1.04 26.52
CA THR A 63 -7.15 2.13 25.96
C THR A 63 -7.74 1.72 24.61
N ILE A 64 -6.93 1.11 23.73
CA ILE A 64 -7.37 0.57 22.45
C ILE A 64 -8.39 -0.56 22.64
N ASP A 65 -8.09 -1.54 23.49
CA ASP A 65 -8.88 -2.76 23.62
C ASP A 65 -10.24 -2.53 24.31
N ALA A 66 -10.38 -1.47 25.12
CA ALA A 66 -11.59 -1.28 25.93
C ALA A 66 -12.86 -1.02 25.09
N PRO A 67 -12.91 -0.06 24.13
CA PRO A 67 -14.07 0.15 23.29
C PRO A 67 -14.35 -1.03 22.34
N ILE A 68 -13.30 -1.64 21.77
CA ILE A 68 -13.43 -2.82 20.90
C ILE A 68 -14.09 -3.99 21.66
N ARG A 69 -13.61 -4.31 22.86
CA ARG A 69 -14.20 -5.39 23.67
C ARG A 69 -15.65 -5.09 24.06
N TRP A 70 -15.98 -3.83 24.30
CA TRP A 70 -17.36 -3.44 24.58
C TRP A 70 -18.26 -3.67 23.36
N TYR A 71 -17.80 -3.27 22.18
CA TYR A 71 -18.50 -3.51 20.92
C TYR A 71 -18.71 -5.01 20.66
N LEU A 72 -17.65 -5.82 20.75
CA LEU A 72 -17.76 -7.27 20.50
C LEU A 72 -18.71 -7.98 21.49
N ARG A 73 -18.68 -7.60 22.78
CA ARG A 73 -19.65 -8.13 23.76
C ARG A 73 -21.09 -7.72 23.45
N ALA A 74 -21.29 -6.50 22.96
CA ALA A 74 -22.61 -6.06 22.55
C ALA A 74 -23.11 -6.89 21.35
N MET A 75 -22.22 -7.20 20.40
CA MET A 75 -22.52 -8.08 19.27
C MET A 75 -22.91 -9.49 19.71
N ASP A 76 -22.15 -10.11 20.62
CA ASP A 76 -22.45 -11.42 21.20
C ASP A 76 -23.81 -11.45 21.91
N SER A 77 -24.26 -10.32 22.46
CA SER A 77 -25.56 -10.23 23.12
C SER A 77 -26.75 -10.15 22.15
N LEU A 78 -26.50 -9.80 20.89
CA LEU A 78 -27.51 -9.66 19.84
C LEU A 78 -27.76 -10.98 19.08
N SER A 79 -26.97 -12.03 19.34
CA SER A 79 -27.09 -13.32 18.67
C SER A 79 -28.36 -14.06 19.12
N PRO A 80 -29.27 -14.43 18.20
CA PRO A 80 -30.49 -15.16 18.54
C PRO A 80 -30.26 -16.66 18.80
N THR A 81 -29.06 -17.19 18.58
CA THR A 81 -28.73 -18.62 18.74
C THR A 81 -28.27 -18.90 20.18
N PRO A 82 -28.93 -19.82 20.93
CA PRO A 82 -28.33 -20.36 22.14
C PRO A 82 -27.00 -21.02 21.73
N GLN A 83 -25.93 -20.70 22.47
CA GLN A 83 -24.61 -21.30 22.30
C GLN A 83 -24.75 -22.77 21.91
N ALA A 84 -24.46 -23.08 20.63
CA ALA A 84 -24.14 -24.43 20.27
C ALA A 84 -22.92 -24.80 21.12
N ASP A 85 -22.90 -26.02 21.64
CA ASP A 85 -21.94 -26.55 22.61
C ASP A 85 -20.53 -26.74 21.97
N GLY A 86 -20.00 -25.68 21.38
CA GLY A 86 -18.77 -25.61 20.60
C GLY A 86 -18.26 -24.16 20.58
N THR A 87 -16.95 -24.02 20.55
CA THR A 87 -16.15 -22.79 20.71
C THR A 87 -16.39 -21.66 19.70
N ASP A 88 -17.42 -21.71 18.87
CA ASP A 88 -17.57 -20.84 17.71
C ASP A 88 -18.69 -19.82 17.95
N GLY A 89 -18.35 -18.53 17.83
CA GLY A 89 -19.25 -17.39 18.00
C GLY A 89 -20.28 -17.25 16.88
N ILE A 90 -20.83 -16.04 16.70
CA ILE A 90 -21.77 -15.74 15.60
C ILE A 90 -21.08 -16.02 14.27
N ASN A 91 -21.76 -16.73 13.35
CA ASN A 91 -21.29 -16.81 11.97
C ASN A 91 -21.22 -15.37 11.38
N ARG A 92 -20.11 -15.00 10.74
CA ARG A 92 -19.90 -13.65 10.18
C ARG A 92 -21.02 -13.24 9.21
N THR A 93 -21.65 -14.19 8.51
CA THR A 93 -22.82 -13.91 7.65
C THR A 93 -24.02 -13.38 8.44
N ASP A 94 -24.20 -13.84 9.67
CA ASP A 94 -25.30 -13.43 10.56
C ASP A 94 -24.93 -12.22 11.44
N MET A 95 -23.66 -11.78 11.42
CA MET A 95 -23.23 -10.59 12.16
C MET A 95 -23.79 -9.31 11.53
N PRO A 96 -24.34 -8.39 12.34
CA PRO A 96 -24.63 -7.03 11.91
C PRO A 96 -23.42 -6.36 11.26
N THR A 97 -23.67 -5.53 10.24
CA THR A 97 -22.63 -4.74 9.60
C THR A 97 -22.02 -3.75 10.59
N PHE A 98 -20.69 -3.69 10.62
CA PHE A 98 -19.95 -2.69 11.37
C PHE A 98 -20.13 -1.30 10.77
N TYR A 99 -20.20 -0.30 11.65
CA TYR A 99 -20.15 1.11 11.29
C TYR A 99 -19.14 1.81 12.19
N TYR A 100 -18.34 2.69 11.61
CA TYR A 100 -17.33 3.49 12.31
C TYR A 100 -17.96 4.34 13.43
N SER A 101 -19.17 4.82 13.21
CA SER A 101 -19.96 5.60 14.18
C SER A 101 -20.28 4.87 15.51
N THR A 102 -20.04 3.55 15.58
CA THR A 102 -20.21 2.76 16.82
C THR A 102 -19.22 3.16 17.91
N GLY A 103 -18.13 3.85 17.57
CA GLY A 103 -17.09 4.25 18.51
C GLY A 103 -16.17 3.10 18.93
N ALA A 104 -16.24 1.92 18.30
CA ALA A 104 -15.38 0.78 18.60
C ALA A 104 -13.88 1.12 18.43
N LEU A 105 -13.54 2.02 17.50
CA LEU A 105 -12.17 2.44 17.21
C LEU A 105 -11.74 3.72 17.95
N SER A 106 -12.57 4.26 18.85
CA SER A 106 -12.25 5.49 19.59
C SER A 106 -10.98 5.39 20.45
N GLY A 107 -10.68 4.20 20.98
CA GLY A 107 -9.44 3.94 21.71
C GLY A 107 -8.20 3.98 20.80
N VAL A 108 -8.35 3.52 19.55
CA VAL A 108 -7.30 3.61 18.52
C VAL A 108 -7.03 5.07 18.19
N GLU A 109 -8.08 5.85 17.92
CA GLU A 109 -7.98 7.29 17.62
C GLU A 109 -7.25 8.08 18.70
N ALA A 110 -7.57 7.82 19.97
CA ALA A 110 -6.93 8.51 21.09
C ALA A 110 -5.43 8.21 21.16
N VAL A 111 -5.03 6.94 21.03
CA VAL A 111 -3.63 6.52 21.11
C VAL A 111 -2.84 6.98 19.88
N VAL A 112 -3.42 6.86 18.68
CA VAL A 112 -2.80 7.28 17.42
C VAL A 112 -2.63 8.80 17.41
N GLY A 113 -3.67 9.57 17.77
CA GLY A 113 -3.59 11.03 17.83
C GLY A 113 -2.51 11.53 18.80
N ASN A 114 -2.32 10.85 19.93
CA ASN A 114 -1.21 11.17 20.84
C ASN A 114 0.17 10.79 20.26
N ALA A 115 0.27 9.64 19.57
CA ALA A 115 1.51 9.19 18.96
C ALA A 115 1.97 10.10 17.80
N LEU A 116 1.05 10.50 16.91
CA LEU A 116 1.35 11.34 15.75
C LEU A 116 1.83 12.74 16.13
N MET A 117 1.48 13.23 17.31
CA MET A 117 1.90 14.56 17.81
C MET A 117 3.22 14.52 18.59
N SER A 118 3.83 13.34 18.77
CA SER A 118 5.02 13.15 19.59
C SER A 118 6.28 12.95 18.75
N THR A 119 7.38 13.58 19.17
CA THR A 119 8.73 13.31 18.68
C THR A 119 9.43 12.17 19.43
N ARG A 120 8.75 11.47 20.35
CA ARG A 120 9.25 10.25 20.99
C ARG A 120 9.12 9.06 20.06
N TRP A 121 9.91 9.09 18.99
CA TRP A 121 9.77 8.24 17.80
C TRP A 121 9.59 6.76 18.10
N CYS A 122 10.42 6.17 18.98
CA CYS A 122 10.32 4.75 19.33
C CYS A 122 9.02 4.40 20.07
N ASP A 123 8.65 5.20 21.06
CA ASP A 123 7.46 4.94 21.88
C ASP A 123 6.19 5.16 21.03
N ALA A 124 6.16 6.23 20.24
CA ALA A 124 5.07 6.54 19.32
C ALA A 124 4.92 5.45 18.24
N ALA A 125 6.02 5.01 17.63
CA ALA A 125 5.99 3.89 16.67
C ALA A 125 5.49 2.59 17.30
N GLY A 126 5.82 2.31 18.57
CA GLY A 126 5.28 1.18 19.32
C GLY A 126 3.75 1.27 19.50
N ASN A 127 3.23 2.46 19.76
CA ASN A 127 1.79 2.71 19.86
C ASN A 127 1.09 2.60 18.50
N LEU A 128 1.68 3.14 17.44
CA LEU A 128 1.18 3.00 16.06
C LEU A 128 1.16 1.51 15.64
N ALA A 129 2.22 0.76 15.93
CA ALA A 129 2.27 -0.69 15.68
C ALA A 129 1.14 -1.43 16.41
N THR A 130 0.92 -1.12 17.69
CA THR A 130 -0.17 -1.71 18.48
C THR A 130 -1.54 -1.38 17.90
N ALA A 131 -1.76 -0.11 17.52
CA ALA A 131 -2.98 0.35 16.87
C ALA A 131 -3.25 -0.39 15.54
N LEU A 132 -2.23 -0.56 14.69
CA LEU A 132 -2.33 -1.27 13.42
C LEU A 132 -2.70 -2.75 13.62
N ILE A 133 -1.99 -3.45 14.50
CA ILE A 133 -2.23 -4.87 14.80
C ILE A 133 -3.65 -5.05 15.35
N THR A 134 -4.02 -4.28 16.39
CA THR A 134 -5.33 -4.44 17.03
C THR A 134 -6.47 -4.06 16.08
N THR A 135 -6.29 -3.03 15.24
CA THR A 135 -7.29 -2.67 14.22
C THR A 135 -7.45 -3.78 13.20
N SER A 136 -6.36 -4.34 12.67
CA SER A 136 -6.42 -5.43 11.69
C SER A 136 -7.08 -6.68 12.27
N SER A 137 -6.70 -7.08 13.49
CA SER A 137 -7.33 -8.19 14.22
C SER A 137 -8.84 -7.97 14.45
N PHE A 138 -9.21 -6.73 14.81
CA PHE A 138 -10.60 -6.35 14.99
C PHE A 138 -11.39 -6.48 13.68
N LEU A 139 -10.88 -5.98 12.55
CA LEU A 139 -11.53 -6.10 11.24
C LEU A 139 -11.72 -7.56 10.81
N GLY A 140 -10.76 -8.43 11.14
CA GLY A 140 -10.90 -9.88 10.94
C GLY A 140 -12.04 -10.52 11.75
N SER A 141 -12.48 -9.86 12.82
CA SER A 141 -13.48 -10.35 13.76
C SER A 141 -14.89 -9.78 13.53
N ILE A 142 -15.10 -8.93 12.52
CA ILE A 142 -16.38 -8.23 12.27
C ILE A 142 -16.83 -8.34 10.81
N ALA A 143 -18.10 -8.05 10.54
CA ALA A 143 -18.64 -7.93 9.18
C ALA A 143 -18.59 -6.47 8.69
N ASP A 144 -17.58 -6.10 7.91
CA ASP A 144 -17.35 -4.74 7.39
C ASP A 144 -17.89 -4.57 5.95
N ARG A 145 -19.20 -4.78 5.76
CA ARG A 145 -19.81 -4.85 4.41
C ARG A 145 -19.77 -3.52 3.65
N GLU A 146 -19.80 -2.40 4.35
CA GLU A 146 -19.68 -1.06 3.75
C GLU A 146 -18.22 -0.60 3.59
N GLY A 147 -17.26 -1.39 4.09
CA GLY A 147 -15.83 -1.09 3.99
C GLY A 147 -15.36 0.10 4.84
N GLU A 148 -16.14 0.56 5.81
CA GLU A 148 -15.76 1.69 6.68
C GLU A 148 -14.55 1.33 7.56
N GLY A 149 -14.49 0.09 8.04
CA GLY A 149 -13.35 -0.41 8.81
C GLY A 149 -12.07 -0.51 7.98
N LEU A 150 -12.17 -1.08 6.78
CA LEU A 150 -11.05 -1.16 5.84
C LEU A 150 -10.57 0.24 5.41
N ALA A 151 -11.49 1.19 5.18
CA ALA A 151 -11.15 2.58 4.89
C ALA A 151 -10.40 3.23 6.06
N TYR A 152 -10.83 2.96 7.30
CA TYR A 152 -10.11 3.42 8.49
C TYR A 152 -8.70 2.83 8.58
N LEU A 153 -8.53 1.52 8.35
CA LEU A 153 -7.22 0.88 8.39
C LEU A 153 -6.27 1.46 7.33
N LYS A 154 -6.75 1.71 6.11
CA LYS A 154 -5.97 2.37 5.06
C LYS A 154 -5.51 3.76 5.49
N ARG A 155 -6.40 4.58 6.05
CA ARG A 155 -6.05 5.90 6.61
C ARG A 155 -4.99 5.79 7.70
N LEU A 156 -5.11 4.82 8.61
CA LEU A 156 -4.12 4.59 9.67
C LEU A 156 -2.74 4.21 9.11
N ILE A 157 -2.70 3.40 8.04
CA ILE A 157 -1.47 3.07 7.33
C ILE A 157 -0.86 4.35 6.71
N ASP A 158 -1.67 5.18 6.06
CA ASP A 158 -1.21 6.43 5.43
C ASP A 158 -0.68 7.43 6.46
N GLU A 159 -1.37 7.63 7.59
CA GLU A 159 -0.89 8.47 8.70
C GLU A 159 0.42 7.94 9.28
N THR A 160 0.58 6.62 9.35
CA THR A 160 1.85 6.01 9.77
C THR A 160 2.96 6.27 8.75
N ARG A 161 2.67 6.19 7.44
CA ARG A 161 3.64 6.48 6.38
C ARG A 161 4.10 7.94 6.43
N ILE A 162 3.18 8.88 6.63
CA ILE A 162 3.47 10.31 6.85
C ILE A 162 4.35 10.49 8.08
N TYR A 163 3.99 9.87 9.21
CA TYR A 163 4.81 9.92 10.43
C TYR A 163 6.25 9.44 10.20
N PHE A 164 6.42 8.37 9.44
CA PHE A 164 7.73 7.77 9.18
C PHE A 164 8.61 8.57 8.21
N ASP A 165 8.04 9.47 7.40
CA ASP A 165 8.83 10.46 6.66
C ASP A 165 9.57 11.41 7.62
N SER A 166 8.88 11.92 8.65
CA SER A 166 9.50 12.71 9.71
C SER A 166 10.48 11.91 10.58
N VAL A 167 10.16 10.66 10.91
CA VAL A 167 11.08 9.80 11.69
C VAL A 167 12.41 9.67 10.94
N ALA A 168 12.37 9.43 9.64
CA ALA A 168 13.57 9.27 8.85
C ALA A 168 14.38 10.58 8.72
N GLN A 169 13.70 11.73 8.68
CA GLN A 169 14.35 13.04 8.61
C GLN A 169 14.97 13.51 9.94
N HIS A 170 14.30 13.26 11.08
CA HIS A 170 14.62 13.92 12.35
C HIS A 170 15.18 12.99 13.43
N ALA A 171 14.89 11.69 13.38
CA ALA A 171 15.43 10.75 14.35
C ALA A 171 16.91 10.46 14.06
N ASP A 172 17.72 10.25 15.10
CA ASP A 172 19.04 9.66 14.88
C ASP A 172 18.89 8.23 14.33
N PRO A 173 19.88 7.70 13.58
CA PRO A 173 19.76 6.39 12.92
C PRO A 173 19.41 5.23 13.84
N VAL A 174 19.84 5.25 15.10
CA VAL A 174 19.54 4.17 16.05
C VAL A 174 18.07 4.22 16.44
N THR A 175 17.58 5.40 16.80
CA THR A 175 16.17 5.63 17.14
C THR A 175 15.26 5.37 15.94
N GLY A 176 15.61 5.88 14.76
CA GLY A 176 14.83 5.68 13.53
C GLY A 176 14.74 4.20 13.12
N GLY A 177 15.85 3.46 13.18
CA GLY A 177 15.86 2.03 12.91
C GLY A 177 15.04 1.20 13.91
N GLN A 178 15.06 1.57 15.20
CA GLN A 178 14.23 0.93 16.21
C GLN A 178 12.73 1.20 15.98
N ALA A 179 12.36 2.45 15.71
CA ALA A 179 10.99 2.84 15.39
C ALA A 179 10.48 2.06 14.16
N LEU A 180 11.27 2.01 13.08
CA LEU A 180 10.91 1.31 11.85
C LEU A 180 10.76 -0.20 12.09
N SER A 181 11.64 -0.81 12.89
CA SER A 181 11.54 -2.23 13.23
C SER A 181 10.22 -2.58 13.92
N SER A 182 9.62 -1.67 14.70
CA SER A 182 8.31 -1.89 15.32
C SER A 182 7.19 -2.02 14.27
N ILE A 183 7.19 -1.13 13.26
CA ILE A 183 6.20 -1.18 12.16
C ILE A 183 6.44 -2.38 11.24
N VAL A 184 7.69 -2.67 10.89
CA VAL A 184 8.01 -3.85 10.08
C VAL A 184 7.59 -5.14 10.78
N SER A 185 7.78 -5.20 12.10
CA SER A 185 7.33 -6.35 12.91
C SER A 185 5.81 -6.47 12.90
N ALA A 186 5.07 -5.35 12.98
CA ALA A 186 3.62 -5.34 12.87
C ALA A 186 3.14 -5.80 11.48
N ALA A 187 3.76 -5.32 10.41
CA ALA A 187 3.45 -5.73 9.03
C ALA A 187 3.66 -7.22 8.79
N CYS A 188 4.56 -7.86 9.54
CA CYS A 188 4.86 -9.29 9.42
C CYS A 188 4.03 -10.19 10.35
N GLN A 189 3.03 -9.66 11.08
CA GLN A 189 2.10 -10.43 11.93
C GLN A 189 1.00 -11.13 11.11
N ASP A 190 0.29 -12.05 11.77
CA ASP A 190 -0.76 -12.90 11.16
C ASP A 190 -1.82 -12.09 10.39
N ASP A 191 -2.30 -10.97 10.93
CA ASP A 191 -3.38 -10.21 10.30
C ASP A 191 -2.97 -9.53 8.99
N PHE A 192 -1.70 -9.18 8.83
CA PHE A 192 -1.18 -8.52 7.63
C PHE A 192 -0.54 -9.51 6.64
N ARG A 193 0.02 -10.63 7.11
CA ARG A 193 0.74 -11.57 6.23
C ARG A 193 -0.17 -12.29 5.21
N PHE A 194 -1.48 -12.30 5.43
CA PHE A 194 -2.49 -12.75 4.46
C PHE A 194 -3.09 -11.62 3.61
N ASN A 195 -2.68 -10.37 3.86
CA ASN A 195 -3.10 -9.17 3.15
C ASN A 195 -1.86 -8.51 2.51
N PRO A 196 -1.30 -9.11 1.43
CA PRO A 196 0.02 -8.77 0.91
C PRO A 196 0.15 -7.31 0.47
N VAL A 197 -0.93 -6.70 -0.03
CA VAL A 197 -0.95 -5.28 -0.42
C VAL A 197 -0.76 -4.38 0.80
N GLN A 198 -1.55 -4.56 1.87
CA GLN A 198 -1.43 -3.77 3.10
C GLN A 198 -0.11 -4.03 3.82
N MET A 199 0.37 -5.27 3.79
CA MET A 199 1.71 -5.61 4.30
C MET A 199 2.78 -4.76 3.61
N VAL A 200 2.80 -4.72 2.27
CA VAL A 200 3.81 -3.94 1.53
C VAL A 200 3.60 -2.43 1.71
N GLN A 201 2.36 -1.94 1.82
CA GLN A 201 2.10 -0.54 2.17
C GLN A 201 2.70 -0.16 3.54
N LEU A 202 2.63 -1.03 4.54
CA LEU A 202 3.32 -0.79 5.82
C LEU A 202 4.84 -0.85 5.68
N ILE A 203 5.38 -1.80 4.92
CA ILE A 203 6.81 -1.84 4.62
C ILE A 203 7.28 -0.56 3.91
N SER A 204 6.42 0.09 3.13
CA SER A 204 6.73 1.38 2.47
C SER A 204 7.03 2.53 3.45
N CYS A 205 6.72 2.40 4.75
CA CYS A 205 7.21 3.33 5.78
C CYS A 205 8.76 3.38 5.84
N SER A 206 9.44 2.40 5.26
CA SER A 206 10.90 2.40 5.13
C SER A 206 11.43 3.28 3.99
N LEU A 207 10.61 3.64 2.98
CA LEU A 207 11.06 4.35 1.79
C LEU A 207 11.80 5.67 2.09
N PRO A 208 11.36 6.52 3.03
CA PRO A 208 12.08 7.75 3.37
C PRO A 208 13.54 7.49 3.79
N PHE A 209 13.83 6.40 4.50
CA PHE A 209 15.19 6.05 4.94
C PHE A 209 16.15 5.70 3.78
N ALA A 210 15.65 5.43 2.57
CA ALA A 210 16.51 5.14 1.43
C ALA A 210 17.36 6.36 1.00
N GLN A 211 16.94 7.57 1.35
CA GLN A 211 17.59 8.83 0.97
C GLN A 211 18.99 9.00 1.58
N TRP A 212 19.27 8.37 2.73
CA TRP A 212 20.54 8.53 3.45
C TRP A 212 21.33 7.22 3.49
N ASP A 213 22.64 7.31 3.23
CA ASP A 213 23.52 6.14 3.14
C ASP A 213 23.60 5.33 4.45
N ASP A 214 23.49 5.99 5.60
CA ASP A 214 23.57 5.36 6.93
C ASP A 214 22.29 4.65 7.37
N THR A 215 21.15 4.99 6.77
CA THR A 215 19.84 4.42 7.11
C THR A 215 19.23 3.55 6.00
N ARG A 216 19.75 3.63 4.75
CA ARG A 216 19.30 2.80 3.62
C ARG A 216 19.30 1.30 3.91
N VAL A 217 20.23 0.84 4.76
CA VAL A 217 20.28 -0.57 5.19
C VAL A 217 18.98 -1.05 5.85
N PHE A 218 18.24 -0.17 6.52
CA PHE A 218 16.98 -0.52 7.17
C PHE A 218 15.88 -0.87 6.16
N VAL A 219 15.92 -0.26 4.97
CA VAL A 219 14.99 -0.55 3.89
C VAL A 219 15.18 -1.96 3.35
N TYR A 220 16.43 -2.36 3.14
CA TYR A 220 16.76 -3.72 2.70
C TYR A 220 16.43 -4.77 3.76
N ASP A 221 16.70 -4.48 5.05
CA ASP A 221 16.28 -5.37 6.14
C ASP A 221 14.75 -5.52 6.22
N ALA A 222 13.99 -4.43 6.01
CA ALA A 222 12.53 -4.48 5.95
C ALA A 222 12.03 -5.35 4.78
N ILE A 223 12.63 -5.20 3.60
CA ILE A 223 12.35 -6.02 2.42
C ILE A 223 12.65 -7.50 2.69
N ASP A 224 13.83 -7.82 3.26
CA ASP A 224 14.25 -9.19 3.53
C ASP A 224 13.33 -9.87 4.55
N ARG A 225 12.92 -9.15 5.61
CA ARG A 225 11.95 -9.65 6.59
C ARG A 225 10.57 -9.89 5.97
N ALA A 226 10.10 -9.00 5.10
CA ALA A 226 8.84 -9.17 4.40
C ALA A 226 8.87 -10.42 3.50
N GLN A 227 9.96 -10.60 2.75
CA GLN A 227 10.16 -11.78 1.90
C GLN A 227 10.22 -13.08 2.72
N ALA A 228 10.95 -13.09 3.83
CA ALA A 228 11.04 -14.24 4.72
C ALA A 228 9.67 -14.62 5.31
N THR A 229 8.87 -13.62 5.67
CA THR A 229 7.50 -13.80 6.18
C THR A 229 6.60 -14.40 5.11
N MET A 230 6.60 -13.85 3.89
CA MET A 230 5.78 -14.38 2.80
C MET A 230 6.19 -15.81 2.41
N ALA A 231 7.49 -16.11 2.40
CA ALA A 231 7.97 -17.48 2.19
C ALA A 231 7.51 -18.44 3.31
N SER A 232 7.26 -17.93 4.53
CA SER A 232 6.67 -18.74 5.59
C SER A 232 5.17 -18.95 5.38
N VAL A 233 4.43 -17.91 5.02
CA VAL A 233 3.00 -18.01 4.68
C VAL A 233 2.76 -19.03 3.57
N GLU A 234 3.55 -18.97 2.50
CA GLU A 234 3.45 -19.93 1.39
C GLU A 234 3.70 -21.38 1.84
N ARG A 235 4.64 -21.59 2.78
CA ARG A 235 4.89 -22.91 3.37
C ARG A 235 3.71 -23.36 4.24
N ASP A 236 3.15 -22.47 5.05
CA ASP A 236 2.03 -22.77 5.94
C ASP A 236 0.78 -23.15 5.11
N ILE A 237 0.41 -22.35 4.10
CA ILE A 237 -0.72 -22.63 3.20
C ILE A 237 -0.53 -23.96 2.47
N ARG A 238 0.67 -24.24 1.94
CA ARG A 238 0.96 -25.53 1.28
C ARG A 238 0.94 -26.72 2.22
N SER A 239 1.23 -26.53 3.50
CA SER A 239 1.13 -27.59 4.50
C SER A 239 -0.33 -27.87 4.84
N ASN A 240 -1.13 -26.82 5.05
CA ASN A 240 -2.57 -26.93 5.30
C ASN A 240 -3.30 -27.55 4.10
N ASP A 241 -2.96 -27.18 2.86
CA ASP A 241 -3.58 -27.75 1.65
C ASP A 241 -3.42 -29.27 1.54
N LYS A 242 -2.33 -29.82 2.10
CA LYS A 242 -2.08 -31.27 2.14
C LYS A 242 -2.90 -31.99 3.21
N ASP A 243 -3.14 -31.33 4.33
CA ASP A 243 -3.76 -31.93 5.52
C ASP A 243 -5.28 -31.68 5.56
N ASP A 244 -5.73 -30.51 5.10
CA ASP A 244 -7.12 -30.10 4.94
C ASP A 244 -7.26 -29.01 3.84
N PRO A 245 -7.63 -29.40 2.59
CA PRO A 245 -7.80 -28.44 1.49
C PRO A 245 -8.94 -27.43 1.71
N ALA A 246 -9.85 -27.66 2.67
CA ALA A 246 -10.84 -26.66 3.08
C ALA A 246 -10.25 -25.60 4.03
N GLY A 247 -9.06 -25.84 4.60
CA GLY A 247 -8.37 -24.93 5.52
C GLY A 247 -7.79 -23.67 4.88
N ASN A 248 -7.79 -23.59 3.55
CA ASN A 248 -7.35 -22.41 2.78
C ASN A 248 -8.53 -21.51 2.35
N LEU A 249 -9.77 -21.87 2.70
CA LEU A 249 -10.94 -21.05 2.42
C LEU A 249 -11.01 -19.89 3.43
N MET A 250 -10.80 -18.66 2.96
CA MET A 250 -11.06 -17.45 3.73
C MET A 250 -12.40 -16.87 3.32
N MET A 251 -13.11 -16.27 4.28
CA MET A 251 -14.35 -15.57 3.98
C MET A 251 -14.04 -14.15 3.47
N ASP A 252 -14.44 -13.81 2.25
CA ASP A 252 -14.32 -12.46 1.71
C ASP A 252 -15.23 -11.45 2.44
N SER A 253 -15.12 -10.17 2.08
CA SER A 253 -15.93 -9.08 2.65
C SER A 253 -17.44 -9.24 2.42
N GLU A 254 -17.85 -10.06 1.45
CA GLU A 254 -19.25 -10.35 1.12
C GLU A 254 -19.78 -11.60 1.83
N GLY A 255 -18.93 -12.34 2.54
CA GLY A 255 -19.30 -13.55 3.25
C GLY A 255 -19.12 -14.84 2.44
N ASN A 256 -18.50 -14.78 1.26
CA ASN A 256 -18.23 -15.97 0.44
C ASN A 256 -16.92 -16.62 0.86
N LEU A 257 -16.87 -17.95 0.88
CA LEU A 257 -15.62 -18.70 1.03
C LEU A 257 -14.83 -18.62 -0.28
N VAL A 258 -13.71 -17.91 -0.25
CA VAL A 258 -12.76 -17.78 -1.36
C VAL A 258 -11.55 -18.65 -1.05
N ASP A 259 -11.15 -19.46 -2.02
CA ASP A 259 -9.90 -20.21 -1.96
C ASP A 259 -8.73 -19.23 -2.03
N VAL A 260 -8.07 -19.07 -0.89
CA VAL A 260 -6.84 -18.30 -0.81
C VAL A 260 -5.71 -19.22 -1.24
N SER A 261 -5.55 -19.32 -2.55
CA SER A 261 -4.41 -20.03 -3.10
C SER A 261 -3.13 -19.31 -2.68
N ALA A 262 -2.13 -20.08 -2.24
CA ALA A 262 -0.79 -19.54 -1.98
C ALA A 262 -0.24 -18.79 -3.21
N GLY A 263 -0.65 -19.20 -4.42
CA GLY A 263 -0.32 -18.54 -5.68
C GLY A 263 -0.85 -17.10 -5.75
N GLY A 264 -2.13 -16.89 -5.48
CA GLY A 264 -2.74 -15.55 -5.55
C GLY A 264 -2.16 -14.56 -4.53
N ILE A 265 -1.96 -14.97 -3.28
CA ILE A 265 -1.28 -14.11 -2.27
C ILE A 265 0.14 -13.78 -2.74
N ARG A 266 0.87 -14.79 -3.23
CA ARG A 266 2.26 -14.63 -3.65
C ARG A 266 2.38 -13.67 -4.83
N GLU A 267 1.52 -13.81 -5.83
CA GLU A 267 1.49 -12.93 -7.01
C GLU A 267 1.24 -11.47 -6.60
N GLN A 268 0.26 -11.21 -5.73
CA GLN A 268 -0.02 -9.87 -5.23
C GLN A 268 1.15 -9.28 -4.42
N PHE A 269 1.80 -10.11 -3.61
CA PHE A 269 2.99 -9.73 -2.85
C PHE A 269 4.15 -9.38 -3.78
N ASP A 270 4.47 -10.24 -4.75
CA ASP A 270 5.58 -10.04 -5.67
C ASP A 270 5.39 -8.78 -6.52
N MET A 271 4.17 -8.54 -7.01
CA MET A 271 3.84 -7.30 -7.74
C MET A 271 4.03 -6.06 -6.87
N SER A 272 3.51 -6.07 -5.64
CA SER A 272 3.61 -4.94 -4.72
C SER A 272 5.07 -4.71 -4.27
N MET A 273 5.83 -5.78 -4.05
CA MET A 273 7.26 -5.72 -3.74
C MET A 273 8.09 -5.19 -4.90
N LEU A 274 7.71 -5.47 -6.14
CA LEU A 274 8.37 -4.89 -7.30
C LEU A 274 8.19 -3.37 -7.33
N MET A 275 6.97 -2.87 -7.07
CA MET A 275 6.68 -1.44 -6.93
C MET A 275 7.51 -0.80 -5.81
N LEU A 276 7.57 -1.45 -4.65
CA LEU A 276 8.40 -0.98 -3.54
C LEU A 276 9.87 -0.88 -3.94
N ARG A 277 10.43 -1.91 -4.59
CA ARG A 277 11.84 -1.93 -5.00
C ARG A 277 12.16 -0.86 -6.04
N HIS A 278 11.24 -0.61 -6.98
CA HIS A 278 11.37 0.49 -7.92
C HIS A 278 11.45 1.83 -7.17
N ASP A 279 10.57 2.06 -6.20
CA ASP A 279 10.57 3.30 -5.43
C ASP A 279 11.81 3.45 -4.56
N VAL A 280 12.36 2.36 -4.03
CA VAL A 280 13.68 2.39 -3.36
C VAL A 280 14.75 2.92 -4.30
N LEU A 281 14.83 2.43 -5.54
CA LEU A 281 15.81 2.92 -6.53
C LEU A 281 15.63 4.42 -6.79
N ARG A 282 14.39 4.89 -6.91
CA ARG A 282 14.09 6.33 -7.06
C ARG A 282 14.55 7.15 -5.87
N MET A 283 14.25 6.70 -4.66
CA MET A 283 14.61 7.39 -3.42
C MET A 283 16.14 7.39 -3.19
N CYS A 284 16.86 6.38 -3.68
CA CYS A 284 18.32 6.33 -3.69
C CYS A 284 18.97 7.23 -4.76
N GLY A 285 18.19 7.81 -5.69
CA GLY A 285 18.71 8.54 -6.85
C GLY A 285 19.27 7.64 -7.96
N GLU A 286 18.92 6.35 -7.97
CA GLU A 286 19.35 5.37 -8.98
C GLU A 286 18.39 5.34 -10.19
N ASP A 287 18.17 6.51 -10.81
CA ASP A 287 17.14 6.71 -11.82
C ASP A 287 17.26 5.82 -13.06
N GLU A 288 18.48 5.55 -13.51
CA GLU A 288 18.71 4.68 -14.67
C GLU A 288 18.32 3.24 -14.38
N GLN A 289 18.59 2.76 -13.15
CA GLN A 289 18.21 1.41 -12.74
C GLN A 289 16.70 1.31 -12.51
N ALA A 290 16.08 2.36 -11.96
CA ALA A 290 14.62 2.43 -11.82
C ALA A 290 13.94 2.43 -13.20
N ASP A 291 14.40 3.24 -14.15
CA ASP A 291 13.89 3.25 -15.54
C ASP A 291 14.09 1.88 -16.22
N HIS A 292 15.24 1.24 -16.00
CA HIS A 292 15.50 -0.10 -16.53
C HIS A 292 14.53 -1.13 -15.96
N MET A 293 14.28 -1.11 -14.65
CA MET A 293 13.31 -2.00 -14.00
C MET A 293 11.91 -1.86 -14.60
N LEU A 294 11.44 -0.62 -14.85
CA LEU A 294 10.15 -0.41 -15.53
C LEU A 294 10.14 -1.02 -16.94
N SER A 295 11.23 -0.84 -17.69
CA SER A 295 11.33 -1.34 -19.07
C SER A 295 11.40 -2.87 -19.18
N GLU A 296 11.91 -3.55 -18.16
CA GLU A 296 12.03 -5.02 -18.11
C GLU A 296 10.72 -5.70 -17.72
N HIS A 297 9.84 -5.01 -17.01
CA HIS A 297 8.56 -5.54 -16.53
C HIS A 297 7.40 -4.94 -17.35
N SER A 298 7.53 -4.98 -18.68
CA SER A 298 6.55 -4.41 -19.59
C SER A 298 5.23 -5.17 -19.63
N ASP A 299 5.21 -6.40 -19.11
CA ASP A 299 4.04 -7.27 -18.93
C ASP A 299 3.19 -6.88 -17.70
N ILE A 300 3.72 -6.02 -16.82
CA ILE A 300 3.00 -5.51 -15.65
C ILE A 300 2.45 -4.12 -15.99
N GLU A 301 1.14 -4.03 -16.14
CA GLU A 301 0.41 -2.83 -16.60
C GLU A 301 0.87 -1.51 -15.93
N PRO A 302 0.88 -1.37 -14.58
CA PRO A 302 1.33 -0.12 -13.97
C PRO A 302 2.82 0.19 -14.19
N MET A 303 3.67 -0.82 -14.38
CA MET A 303 5.11 -0.63 -14.68
C MET A 303 5.29 -0.13 -16.11
N ALA A 304 4.58 -0.73 -17.06
CA ALA A 304 4.61 -0.36 -18.45
C ALA A 304 4.09 1.07 -18.65
N ASP A 305 2.96 1.42 -18.02
CA ASP A 305 2.37 2.75 -18.05
C ASP A 305 3.33 3.82 -17.50
N ALA A 306 3.94 3.55 -16.34
CA ALA A 306 4.91 4.43 -15.73
C ALA A 306 6.12 4.67 -16.64
N TYR A 307 6.61 3.64 -17.33
CA TYR A 307 7.70 3.78 -18.30
C TYR A 307 7.27 4.60 -19.52
N ALA A 308 6.08 4.34 -20.06
CA ALA A 308 5.54 5.10 -21.18
C ALA A 308 5.41 6.59 -20.84
N ALA A 309 4.83 6.92 -19.67
CA ALA A 309 4.73 8.29 -19.17
C ALA A 309 6.11 8.94 -19.04
N GLN A 310 7.11 8.21 -18.53
CA GLN A 310 8.48 8.71 -18.41
C GLN A 310 9.10 9.04 -19.78
N LEU A 311 8.94 8.17 -20.77
CA LEU A 311 9.44 8.39 -22.14
C LEU A 311 8.72 9.56 -22.82
N ILE A 312 7.40 9.70 -22.61
CA ILE A 312 6.59 10.82 -23.12
C ILE A 312 7.11 12.15 -22.53
N ARG A 313 7.27 12.22 -21.19
CA ARG A 313 7.78 13.41 -20.51
C ARG A 313 9.17 13.82 -21.02
N ARG A 314 10.06 12.85 -21.23
CA ARG A 314 11.42 13.07 -21.73
C ARG A 314 11.48 13.35 -23.23
N GLY A 315 10.35 13.26 -23.95
CA GLY A 315 10.31 13.41 -25.41
C GLY A 315 11.10 12.34 -26.15
N GLN A 316 11.25 11.15 -25.56
CA GLN A 316 12.03 10.04 -26.13
C GLN A 316 11.18 9.21 -27.10
N TRP A 317 10.61 9.86 -28.12
CA TRP A 317 9.57 9.29 -29.00
C TRP A 317 10.00 8.02 -29.74
N ARG A 318 11.28 7.93 -30.13
CA ARG A 318 11.82 6.72 -30.78
C ARG A 318 11.78 5.52 -29.85
N GLN A 319 12.20 5.72 -28.59
CA GLN A 319 12.18 4.66 -27.58
C GLN A 319 10.73 4.32 -27.21
N LEU A 320 9.85 5.31 -27.08
CA LEU A 320 8.43 5.10 -26.81
C LEU A 320 7.76 4.24 -27.89
N ARG A 321 8.02 4.53 -29.16
CA ARG A 321 7.51 3.73 -30.29
C ARG A 321 8.01 2.29 -30.22
N ASP A 322 9.31 2.11 -30.00
CA ASP A 322 9.91 0.77 -29.97
C ASP A 322 9.43 -0.04 -28.74
N PHE A 323 9.18 0.64 -27.62
CA PHE A 323 8.61 0.04 -26.41
C PHE A 323 7.13 -0.33 -26.59
N ALA A 324 6.27 0.60 -27.00
CA ALA A 324 4.85 0.34 -27.25
C ALA A 324 4.65 -0.75 -28.32
N GLY A 325 5.48 -0.76 -29.36
CA GLY A 325 5.48 -1.83 -30.36
C GLY A 325 5.87 -3.21 -29.81
N ARG A 326 6.73 -3.26 -28.77
CA ARG A 326 7.07 -4.51 -28.05
C ARG A 326 5.90 -4.98 -27.20
N VAL A 327 5.32 -4.08 -26.39
CA VAL A 327 4.14 -4.40 -25.55
C VAL A 327 3.02 -5.00 -26.41
N LEU A 328 2.66 -4.33 -27.51
CA LEU A 328 1.63 -4.82 -28.45
C LEU A 328 2.00 -6.14 -29.15
N ALA A 329 3.28 -6.42 -29.34
CA ALA A 329 3.73 -7.67 -29.95
C ALA A 329 3.67 -8.85 -28.96
N ASP A 330 3.93 -8.58 -27.69
CA ASP A 330 3.90 -9.58 -26.62
C ASP A 330 2.46 -9.84 -26.15
N ASP A 331 1.67 -8.78 -25.92
CA ASP A 331 0.23 -8.85 -25.66
C ASP A 331 -0.53 -7.68 -26.31
N PRO A 332 -1.24 -7.92 -27.43
CA PRO A 332 -2.05 -6.91 -28.12
C PRO A 332 -3.23 -6.35 -27.30
N TYR A 333 -3.61 -7.01 -26.21
CA TYR A 333 -4.78 -6.67 -25.39
C TYR A 333 -4.44 -6.20 -23.98
N GLN A 334 -3.14 -6.00 -23.68
CA GLN A 334 -2.71 -5.47 -22.39
C GLN A 334 -3.41 -4.14 -22.07
N GLN A 335 -3.95 -4.02 -20.86
CA GLN A 335 -4.67 -2.81 -20.44
C GLN A 335 -3.69 -1.78 -19.84
N MET A 336 -4.13 -0.53 -19.77
CA MET A 336 -3.48 0.49 -18.96
C MET A 336 -4.13 0.55 -17.58
N ALA A 337 -3.28 0.64 -16.55
CA ALA A 337 -3.68 0.73 -15.15
C ALA A 337 -3.64 2.17 -14.61
N LEU A 338 -2.69 2.98 -15.08
CA LEU A 338 -2.45 4.35 -14.61
C LEU A 338 -3.00 5.40 -15.58
N ILE A 339 -2.85 5.18 -16.89
CA ILE A 339 -3.31 6.15 -17.89
C ILE A 339 -4.83 6.02 -18.06
N PRO A 340 -5.61 7.09 -17.84
CA PRO A 340 -7.07 7.04 -17.97
C PRO A 340 -7.52 6.65 -19.39
N PRO A 341 -8.58 5.82 -19.54
CA PRO A 341 -9.08 5.41 -20.84
C PRO A 341 -9.53 6.57 -21.75
N GLN A 342 -9.86 7.73 -21.16
CA GLN A 342 -10.21 8.92 -21.94
C GLN A 342 -9.01 9.54 -22.65
N LEU A 343 -7.79 9.31 -22.13
CA LEU A 343 -6.53 9.75 -22.69
C LEU A 343 -5.89 8.69 -23.60
N ALA A 344 -6.21 7.41 -23.41
CA ALA A 344 -5.75 6.31 -24.25
C ALA A 344 -6.92 5.37 -24.60
N PRO A 345 -7.86 5.79 -25.48
CA PRO A 345 -9.08 5.03 -25.76
C PRO A 345 -8.83 3.69 -26.45
N ASP A 346 -7.73 3.59 -27.20
CA ASP A 346 -7.27 2.35 -27.85
C ASP A 346 -6.01 1.79 -27.15
N GLU A 347 -5.83 2.10 -25.86
CA GLU A 347 -4.75 1.62 -25.01
C GLU A 347 -3.37 1.86 -25.67
N TRP A 348 -2.52 0.82 -25.75
CA TRP A 348 -1.18 0.87 -26.31
C TRP A 348 -1.11 1.28 -27.79
N HIS A 349 -2.19 1.12 -28.55
CA HIS A 349 -2.25 1.63 -29.92
C HIS A 349 -2.26 3.16 -29.93
N THR A 350 -2.95 3.80 -28.98
CA THR A 350 -2.93 5.27 -28.85
C THR A 350 -1.53 5.78 -28.53
N ILE A 351 -0.78 5.09 -27.66
CA ILE A 351 0.60 5.46 -27.30
C ILE A 351 1.55 5.28 -28.47
N LEU A 352 1.38 4.20 -29.25
CA LEU A 352 2.16 3.98 -30.46
C LEU A 352 1.90 5.07 -31.50
N ASP A 353 0.63 5.45 -31.71
CA ASP A 353 0.24 6.50 -32.65
C ASP A 353 0.78 7.87 -32.23
N LEU A 354 0.75 8.19 -30.93
CA LEU A 354 1.39 9.38 -30.36
C LEU A 354 2.89 9.42 -30.73
N ALA A 355 3.61 8.33 -30.47
CA ALA A 355 5.04 8.26 -30.73
C ALA A 355 5.37 8.45 -32.22
N GLN A 356 4.58 7.82 -33.10
CA GLN A 356 4.73 7.96 -34.55
C GLN A 356 4.41 9.38 -35.04
N TYR A 357 3.37 10.00 -34.48
CA TYR A 357 2.99 11.37 -34.79
C TYR A 357 4.10 12.35 -34.45
N GLU A 358 4.66 12.28 -33.23
CA GLU A 358 5.72 13.19 -32.78
C GLU A 358 7.01 13.03 -33.61
N LEU A 359 7.38 11.78 -33.95
CA LEU A 359 8.50 11.52 -34.87
C LEU A 359 8.28 12.10 -36.26
N ALA A 360 7.04 12.06 -36.78
CA ALA A 360 6.70 12.65 -38.08
C ALA A 360 6.76 14.19 -38.07
N GLN A 361 6.57 14.82 -36.91
CA GLN A 361 6.75 16.26 -36.72
C GLN A 361 8.22 16.67 -36.55
N GLY A 362 9.16 15.71 -36.61
CA GLY A 362 10.60 15.97 -36.47
C GLY A 362 11.05 16.22 -35.03
N ARG A 363 10.28 15.74 -34.05
CA ARG A 363 10.63 15.79 -32.63
C ARG A 363 11.34 14.53 -32.16
#